data_AF-A0A5C7W789-F1
#
_entry.id   AF-A0A5C7W789-F1
#
_cell.length_a   1.000
_cell.length_b   1.000
_cell.length_c   1.000
_cell.angle_alpha   90.00
_cell.angle_beta   90.00
_cell.angle_gamma   90.00
#
_symmetry.space_group_name_H-M   'P 1'
#
loop_
_entity.id
_entity.type
_entity.pdbx_description
1 polymer ?
#
loop_
_entity_poly.entity_id
_entity_poly.type
_entity_poly.pdbx_seq_one_letter_code
_entity_poly.pdbx_strand_id
1 'polypeptide(L)'
;VRTVAQRADEAQLTELAAAADIVLDCTDNFATRQALNRSCVATGRPLVSGAAIGFDGQISVYDPRRAASPCYACVFPPTQAVEEARCATMGVFAPLVGIIGTLQASEALKLLCGIGEPLVGRLLMLDARRTEWTELQVPRQADCPVCSATRAT
;
A
#
# COMPACT_ATOMS: atom_id res chain seq x y z
N VAL A 1 -11.29 -11.62 -15.85
CA VAL A 1 -10.05 -10.90 -15.43
C VAL A 1 -9.47 -10.20 -16.64
N ARG A 2 -9.25 -8.89 -16.59
CA ARG A 2 -8.53 -8.13 -17.64
C ARG A 2 -7.07 -8.04 -17.22
N THR A 3 -6.16 -8.55 -18.05
CA THR A 3 -4.71 -8.49 -17.80
C THR A 3 -4.07 -7.45 -18.72
N VAL A 4 -3.03 -6.76 -18.23
CA VAL A 4 -2.20 -5.87 -19.03
C VAL A 4 -0.76 -6.36 -18.92
N ALA A 5 -0.26 -7.00 -19.97
CA ALA A 5 1.06 -7.65 -19.98
C ALA A 5 2.17 -6.67 -20.39
N GLN A 6 2.29 -5.55 -19.69
CA GLN A 6 3.35 -4.57 -19.90
C GLN A 6 3.73 -3.90 -18.58
N ARG A 7 4.94 -3.34 -18.51
CA ARG A 7 5.34 -2.53 -17.36
C ARG A 7 4.52 -1.24 -17.37
N ALA A 8 3.69 -1.05 -16.35
CA ALA A 8 2.88 0.15 -16.22
C ALA A 8 3.73 1.34 -15.79
N ASP A 9 3.58 2.46 -16.49
CA ASP A 9 4.04 3.77 -16.02
C ASP A 9 2.96 4.46 -15.18
N GLU A 10 3.28 5.61 -14.61
CA GLU A 10 2.34 6.33 -13.73
C GLU A 10 1.07 6.81 -14.45
N ALA A 11 1.15 7.15 -15.74
CA ALA A 11 -0.01 7.56 -16.52
C ALA A 11 -0.99 6.39 -16.66
N GLN A 12 -0.50 5.22 -17.03
CA GLN A 12 -1.30 4.01 -17.13
C GLN A 12 -1.84 3.57 -15.77
N LEU A 13 -1.03 3.63 -14.70
CA LEU A 13 -1.48 3.32 -13.35
C LEU A 13 -2.63 4.22 -12.92
N THR A 14 -2.58 5.51 -13.28
CA THR A 14 -3.63 6.48 -12.98
C THR A 14 -4.93 6.16 -13.74
N GLU A 15 -4.85 5.84 -15.03
CA GLU A 15 -6.01 5.42 -15.82
C GLU A 15 -6.67 4.16 -15.25
N LEU A 16 -5.86 3.14 -14.94
CA LEU A 16 -6.34 1.88 -14.37
C LEU A 16 -6.93 2.06 -12.96
N ALA A 17 -6.30 2.89 -12.13
CA ALA A 17 -6.81 3.21 -10.80
C ALA A 17 -8.19 3.89 -10.90
N ALA A 18 -8.34 4.88 -11.78
CA ALA A 18 -9.62 5.58 -11.98
C ALA A 18 -10.78 4.64 -12.39
N ALA A 19 -10.47 3.48 -12.99
CA ALA A 19 -11.47 2.48 -13.36
C ALA A 19 -11.75 1.43 -12.26
N ALA A 20 -10.96 1.37 -11.18
CA ALA A 20 -11.02 0.33 -10.17
C ALA A 20 -11.59 0.82 -8.83
N ASP A 21 -12.53 0.11 -8.22
CA ASP A 21 -13.10 0.51 -6.92
C ASP A 21 -12.06 0.57 -5.80
N ILE A 22 -11.08 -0.35 -5.84
CA ILE A 22 -9.95 -0.46 -4.91
C ILE A 22 -8.72 -0.93 -5.68
N VAL A 23 -7.55 -0.43 -5.32
CA VAL A 23 -6.25 -0.87 -5.84
C VAL A 23 -5.52 -1.69 -4.79
N LEU A 24 -4.97 -2.85 -5.18
CA LEU A 24 -4.08 -3.66 -4.36
C LEU A 24 -2.66 -3.52 -4.90
N ASP A 25 -1.74 -3.03 -4.08
CA ASP A 25 -0.32 -3.00 -4.39
C ASP A 25 0.36 -4.28 -3.90
N CYS A 26 0.63 -5.17 -4.85
CA CYS A 26 1.37 -6.41 -4.65
C CYS A 26 2.75 -6.35 -5.32
N THR A 27 3.32 -5.16 -5.48
CA THR A 27 4.59 -4.95 -6.19
C THR A 27 5.78 -5.09 -5.25
N ASP A 28 6.96 -5.31 -5.80
CA ASP A 28 8.18 -5.62 -5.04
C ASP A 28 9.19 -4.48 -4.96
N ASN A 29 8.89 -3.32 -5.57
CA ASN A 29 9.83 -2.22 -5.70
C ASN A 29 9.24 -0.88 -5.27
N PHE A 30 10.10 -0.06 -4.66
CA PHE A 30 9.70 1.19 -4.02
C PHE A 30 9.14 2.22 -5.01
N ALA A 31 9.75 2.34 -6.19
CA ALA A 31 9.32 3.28 -7.22
C ALA A 31 7.87 3.04 -7.67
N THR A 32 7.47 1.78 -7.89
CA THR A 32 6.10 1.45 -8.31
C THR A 32 5.09 1.70 -7.18
N ARG A 33 5.44 1.40 -5.93
CA ARG A 33 4.60 1.70 -4.76
C ARG A 33 4.30 3.19 -4.65
N GLN A 34 5.31 4.03 -4.86
CA GLN A 34 5.14 5.49 -4.86
C GLN A 34 4.29 5.98 -6.04
N ALA A 35 4.45 5.41 -7.24
CA ALA A 35 3.62 5.74 -8.39
C ALA A 35 2.15 5.34 -8.16
N LEU A 36 1.89 4.12 -7.67
CA LEU A 36 0.55 3.65 -7.29
C LEU A 36 -0.09 4.57 -6.24
N ASN A 37 0.67 4.98 -5.22
CA ASN A 37 0.20 5.92 -4.21
C ASN A 37 -0.24 7.26 -4.81
N ARG A 38 0.58 7.85 -5.69
CA ARG A 38 0.22 9.12 -6.35
C ARG A 38 -1.03 8.96 -7.22
N SER A 39 -1.11 7.90 -8.02
CA SER A 39 -2.28 7.58 -8.84
C SER A 39 -3.55 7.41 -8.00
N CYS A 40 -3.47 6.70 -6.89
CA CYS A 40 -4.62 6.47 -6.00
C CYS A 40 -5.08 7.76 -5.31
N VAL A 41 -4.14 8.59 -4.82
CA VAL A 41 -4.45 9.90 -4.24
C VAL A 41 -5.10 10.81 -5.29
N ALA A 42 -4.57 10.86 -6.51
CA ALA A 42 -5.10 11.69 -7.60
C ALA A 42 -6.51 11.27 -8.04
N THR A 43 -6.82 9.97 -7.98
CA THR A 43 -8.10 9.41 -8.43
C THR A 43 -9.11 9.17 -7.31
N GLY A 44 -8.73 9.46 -6.06
CA GLY A 44 -9.57 9.23 -4.88
C GLY A 44 -9.83 7.75 -4.58
N ARG A 45 -8.94 6.84 -5.00
CA ARG A 45 -9.14 5.39 -4.85
C ARG A 45 -8.38 4.83 -3.65
N PRO A 46 -9.01 3.95 -2.84
CA PRO A 46 -8.31 3.25 -1.78
C PRO A 46 -7.20 2.37 -2.33
N LEU A 47 -6.07 2.38 -1.62
CA LEU A 47 -4.90 1.56 -1.88
C LEU A 47 -4.65 0.63 -0.70
N VAL A 48 -4.64 -0.67 -0.95
CA VAL A 48 -4.22 -1.69 0.01
C VAL A 48 -2.81 -2.14 -0.36
N SER A 49 -1.80 -1.70 0.40
CA SER A 49 -0.39 -2.00 0.09
C SER A 49 0.17 -3.03 1.04
N GLY A 50 0.71 -4.11 0.46
CA GLY A 50 1.42 -5.17 1.17
C GLY A 50 2.90 -5.20 0.80
N ALA A 51 3.77 -5.57 1.72
CA ALA A 51 5.17 -5.85 1.44
C ALA A 51 5.67 -7.04 2.27
N ALA A 52 6.67 -7.73 1.74
CA ALA A 52 7.37 -8.76 2.47
C ALA A 52 8.84 -8.84 2.00
N ILE A 53 9.75 -8.98 2.96
CA ILE A 53 11.18 -9.19 2.70
C ILE A 53 11.76 -10.10 3.78
N GLY A 54 12.54 -11.12 3.40
CA GLY A 54 13.04 -12.11 4.35
C GLY A 54 11.88 -12.75 5.12
N PHE A 55 11.78 -12.45 6.41
CA PHE A 55 10.71 -12.93 7.32
C PHE A 55 9.79 -11.82 7.83
N ASP A 56 9.98 -10.59 7.35
CA ASP A 56 9.25 -9.42 7.83
C ASP A 56 8.21 -9.00 6.78
N GLY A 57 6.94 -8.96 7.21
CA GLY A 57 5.79 -8.57 6.39
C GLY A 57 5.13 -7.32 6.91
N GLN A 58 4.49 -6.55 6.03
CA GLN A 58 3.71 -5.38 6.42
C GLN A 58 2.50 -5.17 5.51
N ILE A 59 1.45 -4.58 6.07
CA ILE A 59 0.23 -4.19 5.36
C ILE A 59 -0.37 -2.92 5.96
N SER A 60 -0.88 -2.05 5.08
CA SER A 60 -1.67 -0.88 5.46
C SER A 60 -2.72 -0.57 4.40
N VAL A 61 -3.75 0.19 4.78
CA VAL A 61 -4.75 0.74 3.86
C VAL A 61 -4.61 2.25 3.84
N TYR A 62 -4.54 2.82 2.64
CA TYR A 62 -4.57 4.27 2.41
C TYR A 62 -5.86 4.61 1.68
N ASP A 63 -6.73 5.39 2.29
CA ASP A 63 -8.04 5.73 1.73
C ASP A 63 -8.17 7.25 1.56
N PRO A 64 -7.83 7.80 0.38
CA PRO A 64 -7.88 9.25 0.12
C PRO A 64 -9.26 9.88 0.29
N ARG A 65 -10.33 9.07 0.30
CA ARG A 65 -11.71 9.53 0.56
C ARG A 65 -11.90 9.96 2.01
N ARG A 66 -11.01 9.53 2.92
CA ARG A 66 -11.03 9.89 4.34
C ARG A 66 -10.02 10.99 4.62
N ALA A 67 -10.50 12.16 5.06
CA ALA A 67 -9.66 13.34 5.29
C ALA A 67 -8.46 13.09 6.23
N ALA A 68 -8.62 12.24 7.24
CA ALA A 68 -7.54 11.92 8.19
C ALA A 68 -6.57 10.82 7.70
N SER A 69 -6.85 10.15 6.58
CA SER A 69 -6.01 9.06 6.10
C SER A 69 -4.63 9.57 5.71
N PRO A 70 -3.53 8.93 6.17
CA PRO A 70 -2.24 9.10 5.52
C PRO A 70 -2.29 8.53 4.09
N CYS A 71 -1.32 8.92 3.28
CA CYS A 71 -0.97 8.18 2.06
C CYS A 71 0.34 7.40 2.28
N TYR A 72 0.75 6.55 1.34
CA TYR A 72 1.99 5.77 1.47
C TYR A 72 3.22 6.68 1.72
N ALA A 73 3.28 7.84 1.07
CA ALA A 73 4.36 8.83 1.24
C ALA A 73 4.38 9.53 2.61
N CYS A 74 3.31 9.44 3.41
CA CYS A 74 3.33 9.89 4.82
C CYS A 74 4.13 8.92 5.71
N VAL A 75 4.21 7.65 5.31
CA VAL A 75 4.88 6.57 6.06
C VAL A 75 6.30 6.37 5.54
N PHE A 76 6.43 6.33 4.22
CA PHE A 76 7.67 6.08 3.50
C PHE A 76 7.92 7.23 2.52
N PRO A 77 8.64 8.29 2.93
CA PRO A 77 8.90 9.44 2.07
C PRO A 77 9.63 9.06 0.78
N PRO A 78 9.30 9.65 -0.39
CA PRO A 78 10.01 9.36 -1.64
C PRO A 78 11.51 9.68 -1.60
N THR A 79 11.92 10.58 -0.70
CA THR A 79 13.31 10.97 -0.46
C THR A 79 14.09 9.95 0.37
N GLN A 80 13.41 8.98 0.98
CA GLN A 80 14.07 7.93 1.75
C GLN A 80 14.97 7.11 0.82
N ALA A 81 16.25 7.01 1.17
CA ALA A 81 17.17 6.11 0.49
C ALA A 81 16.73 4.67 0.78
N VAL A 82 16.22 3.98 -0.24
CA VAL A 82 15.88 2.56 -0.16
C VAL A 82 16.93 1.79 -0.94
N GLU A 83 17.66 0.89 -0.29
CA GLU A 83 18.51 -0.08 -0.98
C GLU A 83 17.61 -1.09 -1.71
N GLU A 84 17.17 -0.77 -2.94
CA GLU A 84 16.31 -1.63 -3.78
C GLU A 84 16.91 -3.03 -3.97
N ALA A 85 18.23 -3.16 -3.91
CA ALA A 85 18.95 -4.44 -3.98
C ALA A 85 18.52 -5.44 -2.89
N ARG A 86 17.93 -5.02 -1.78
CA ARG A 86 17.61 -5.93 -0.67
C ARG A 86 16.47 -6.91 -0.97
N CYS A 87 15.41 -6.49 -1.68
CA CYS A 87 14.24 -7.35 -1.92
C CYS A 87 14.52 -8.51 -2.90
N ALA A 88 15.21 -8.24 -4.00
CA ALA A 88 15.54 -9.25 -5.00
C ALA A 88 16.68 -10.19 -4.56
N THR A 89 17.55 -9.74 -3.65
CA THR A 89 18.77 -10.48 -3.27
C THR A 89 18.67 -11.19 -1.92
N MET A 90 17.81 -10.74 -0.99
CA MET A 90 17.61 -11.44 0.31
C MET A 90 16.61 -12.59 0.23
N GLY A 91 15.80 -12.65 -0.83
CA GLY A 91 14.68 -13.58 -0.93
C GLY A 91 13.57 -13.28 0.08
N VAL A 92 12.52 -14.11 0.05
CA VAL A 92 11.36 -13.98 0.93
C VAL A 92 10.88 -15.35 1.37
N PHE A 93 10.47 -15.48 2.63
CA PHE A 93 9.87 -16.69 3.14
C PHE A 93 8.51 -16.90 2.46
N ALA A 94 8.42 -17.90 1.57
CA ALA A 94 7.27 -18.06 0.68
C ALA A 94 5.87 -18.06 1.36
N PRO A 95 5.66 -18.67 2.55
CA PRO A 95 4.37 -18.58 3.24
C PRO A 95 4.00 -17.14 3.65
N LEU A 96 4.98 -16.29 3.95
CA LEU A 96 4.75 -14.90 4.36
C LEU A 96 4.04 -14.10 3.26
N VAL A 97 4.44 -14.25 1.99
CA VAL A 97 3.75 -13.53 0.90
C VAL A 97 2.30 -14.00 0.74
N GLY A 98 2.01 -15.27 1.04
CA GLY A 98 0.64 -15.79 1.08
C GLY A 98 -0.19 -15.19 2.23
N ILE A 99 0.40 -15.05 3.42
CA ILE A 99 -0.23 -14.42 4.58
C ILE A 99 -0.56 -12.95 4.26
N ILE A 100 0.42 -12.18 3.80
CA ILE A 100 0.24 -10.76 3.48
C ILE A 100 -0.77 -10.58 2.33
N GLY A 101 -0.69 -11.38 1.27
CA GLY A 101 -1.66 -11.32 0.16
C GLY A 101 -3.10 -11.65 0.60
N THR A 102 -3.26 -12.61 1.52
CA THR A 102 -4.57 -12.93 2.10
C THR A 102 -5.12 -11.77 2.93
N LEU A 103 -4.26 -11.09 3.71
CA LEU A 103 -4.65 -9.89 4.43
C LEU A 103 -5.01 -8.75 3.48
N GLN A 104 -4.30 -8.57 2.37
CA GLN A 104 -4.67 -7.57 1.36
C GLN A 104 -6.06 -7.82 0.80
N ALA A 105 -6.39 -9.08 0.47
CA ALA A 105 -7.73 -9.46 0.03
C ALA A 105 -8.79 -9.18 1.12
N SER A 106 -8.49 -9.49 2.39
CA SER A 106 -9.36 -9.21 3.53
C SER A 106 -9.65 -7.71 3.68
N GLU A 107 -8.62 -6.86 3.65
CA GLU A 107 -8.78 -5.40 3.72
C GLU A 107 -9.61 -4.84 2.54
N ALA A 108 -9.38 -5.35 1.33
CA ALA A 108 -10.16 -4.97 0.17
C ALA A 108 -11.64 -5.35 0.32
N LEU A 109 -11.94 -6.56 0.80
CA LEU A 109 -13.32 -6.99 1.06
C LEU A 109 -13.99 -6.16 2.16
N LYS A 110 -13.27 -5.81 3.24
CA LYS A 110 -13.79 -4.89 4.27
C LYS A 110 -14.21 -3.55 3.68
N LEU A 111 -13.39 -2.98 2.80
CA LEU A 111 -13.67 -1.73 2.11
C LEU A 111 -14.85 -1.83 1.13
N LEU A 112 -14.94 -2.90 0.32
CA LEU A 112 -16.03 -3.09 -0.64
C LEU A 112 -17.37 -3.35 0.03
N CYS A 113 -17.37 -4.18 1.08
CA CYS A 113 -18.59 -4.56 1.78
C CYS A 113 -18.99 -3.58 2.89
N GLY A 114 -18.13 -2.62 3.24
CA GLY A 114 -18.38 -1.68 4.33
C GLY A 114 -18.45 -2.36 5.71
N ILE A 115 -17.65 -3.41 5.93
CA ILE A 115 -17.66 -4.20 7.16
C ILE A 115 -16.37 -4.04 7.97
N GLY A 116 -16.51 -4.09 9.30
CA GLY A 116 -15.40 -4.01 10.23
C GLY A 116 -14.61 -2.70 10.11
N GLU A 117 -13.35 -2.75 10.53
CA GLU A 117 -12.45 -1.59 10.51
C GLU A 117 -11.23 -1.87 9.64
N PRO A 118 -11.11 -1.24 8.46
CA PRO A 118 -9.91 -1.33 7.64
C PRO A 118 -8.67 -0.78 8.35
N LEU A 119 -7.47 -1.16 7.90
CA LEU A 119 -6.18 -0.67 8.44
C LEU A 119 -5.85 0.78 8.04
N VAL A 120 -6.86 1.64 7.88
CA VAL A 120 -6.62 3.05 7.57
C VAL A 120 -5.95 3.73 8.77
N GLY A 121 -4.84 4.42 8.52
CA GLY A 121 -4.08 5.09 9.59
C GLY A 121 -3.28 4.13 10.46
N ARG A 122 -3.14 2.86 10.05
CA ARG A 122 -2.45 1.81 10.81
C ARG A 122 -1.51 1.03 9.92
N LEU A 123 -0.30 0.76 10.39
CA LEU A 123 0.65 -0.15 9.77
C LEU A 123 0.73 -1.42 10.60
N LEU A 124 0.30 -2.54 10.03
CA LEU A 124 0.40 -3.84 10.66
C LEU A 124 1.65 -4.56 10.15
N MET A 125 2.50 -5.01 11.05
CA MET A 125 3.76 -5.69 10.77
C MET A 125 3.75 -7.10 11.35
N LEU A 126 4.38 -8.05 10.64
CA LEU A 126 4.54 -9.44 11.03
C LEU A 126 6.02 -9.81 11.02
N ASP A 127 6.57 -10.26 12.15
CA ASP A 127 7.79 -11.07 12.19
C ASP A 127 7.42 -12.55 12.12
N ALA A 128 7.62 -13.18 10.96
CA ALA A 128 7.28 -14.58 10.73
C ALA A 128 8.19 -15.56 11.50
N ARG A 129 9.37 -15.14 11.97
CA ARG A 129 10.24 -16.01 12.80
C ARG A 129 9.64 -16.27 14.16
N ARG A 130 8.98 -15.24 14.72
CA ARG A 130 8.37 -15.25 16.05
C ARG A 130 6.85 -15.40 16.01
N THR A 131 6.25 -15.25 14.83
CA THR A 131 4.79 -15.15 14.65
C THR A 131 4.20 -14.01 15.47
N GLU A 132 4.88 -12.87 15.46
CA GLU A 132 4.55 -11.71 16.29
C GLU A 132 3.99 -10.58 15.42
N TRP A 133 2.85 -10.02 15.85
CA TRP A 133 2.19 -8.91 15.19
C TRP A 133 2.43 -7.63 15.96
N THR A 134 2.82 -6.57 15.25
CA THR A 134 2.94 -5.22 15.79
C THR A 134 2.08 -4.28 14.96
N GLU A 135 1.25 -3.48 15.63
CA GLU A 135 0.46 -2.42 14.99
C GLU A 135 1.01 -1.06 15.38
N LEU A 136 1.24 -0.20 14.38
CA LEU A 136 1.70 1.17 14.57
C LEU A 136 0.63 2.14 14.06
N GLN A 137 0.37 3.20 14.82
CA GLN A 137 -0.47 4.30 14.38
C GLN A 137 0.32 5.21 13.44
N VAL A 138 -0.30 5.58 12.33
CA VAL A 138 0.33 6.34 11.25
C VAL A 138 -0.51 7.59 10.95
N PRO A 139 -0.06 8.78 11.39
CA PRO A 139 -0.76 10.02 11.11
C PRO A 139 -0.53 10.49 9.67
N ARG A 140 -1.51 11.22 9.12
CA ARG A 140 -1.33 12.02 7.91
C ARG A 140 -0.32 13.14 8.19
N GLN A 141 0.68 13.29 7.32
CA GLN A 141 1.65 14.39 7.41
C GLN A 141 1.11 15.65 6.74
N ALA A 142 1.23 16.80 7.42
CA ALA A 142 0.72 18.08 6.94
C ALA A 142 1.49 18.60 5.71
N ASP A 143 2.78 18.28 5.62
CA ASP A 143 3.72 18.67 4.58
C ASP A 143 3.95 17.56 3.53
N CYS A 144 3.13 16.50 3.54
CA CYS A 144 3.29 15.38 2.61
C CYS A 144 3.29 15.88 1.15
N PRO A 145 4.32 15.58 0.34
CA PRO A 145 4.41 16.09 -1.04
C PRO A 145 3.35 15.49 -1.98
N VAL A 146 2.63 14.44 -1.54
CA VAL A 146 1.61 13.77 -2.34
C VAL A 146 0.21 14.19 -1.92
N CYS A 147 -0.13 14.02 -0.64
CA CYS A 147 -1.52 14.20 -0.20
C CYS A 147 -1.79 15.52 0.53
N SER A 148 -0.81 16.40 0.78
CA SER A 148 -1.07 17.66 1.53
C SER A 148 -2.05 18.60 0.81
N ALA A 149 -1.93 18.71 -0.51
CA ALA A 149 -2.78 19.58 -1.34
C ALA A 149 -4.20 19.04 -1.53
N THR A 150 -4.41 17.74 -1.37
CA THR A 150 -5.69 17.07 -1.56
C THR A 150 -6.49 17.13 -0.25
N ARG A 151 -7.29 18.18 -0.06
CA ARG A 151 -8.32 18.17 0.99
C ARG A 151 -9.49 17.35 0.48
N ALA A 152 -9.82 16.26 1.18
CA ALA A 152 -11.05 15.52 0.92
C ALA A 152 -12.23 16.50 1.10
N THR A 153 -13.01 16.67 0.04
CA THR A 153 -14.32 17.36 0.05
C THR A 153 -15.36 16.52 0.77
#